data_AF-A0A7C0XED6-F1
#
_entry.id   AF-A0A7C0XED6-F1
#
_cell.length_a   1.000
_cell.length_b   1.000
_cell.length_c   1.000
_cell.angle_alpha   90.00
_cell.angle_beta   90.00
_cell.angle_gamma   90.00
#
_symmetry.space_group_name_H-M   'P 1'
#
loop_
_entity.id
_entity.type
_entity.pdbx_description
1 polymer ?
#
loop_
_entity_poly.entity_id
_entity_poly.type
_entity_poly.pdbx_seq_one_letter_code
_entity_poly.pdbx_strand_id
1 'polypeptide(L)' 'MIRSSDSIAANIAEGYGRYTPSDRKKFYLYSRGSFEETKSWLRKLIRRKVLSESNATEYKAIVEKLGPKLNAFINSTKA' A
#
# COMPACT_ATOMS: atom_id res chain seq x y z
N MET A 1 5.87 -4.31 9.65
CA MET A 1 5.28 -4.89 8.43
C MET A 1 3.79 -5.07 8.59
N ILE A 2 3.31 -5.91 9.52
CA ILE A 2 1.86 -6.17 9.74
C ILE A 2 1.07 -4.84 9.86
N ARG A 3 1.44 -3.97 10.79
CA ARG A 3 0.80 -2.65 10.93
C ARG A 3 0.81 -1.82 9.63
N SER A 4 1.92 -1.80 8.89
CA SER A 4 2.00 -1.00 7.66
C SER A 4 1.22 -1.60 6.51
N SER A 5 1.14 -2.94 6.41
CA SER A 5 0.32 -3.61 5.38
C SER A 5 -1.16 -3.44 5.66
N ASP A 6 -1.58 -3.63 6.92
CA ASP A 6 -3.00 -3.55 7.31
C ASP A 6 -3.52 -2.11 7.20
N SER A 7 -2.66 -1.14 7.52
CA SER A 7 -2.95 0.29 7.37
C SER A 7 -3.28 0.71 5.94
N ILE A 8 -2.83 -0.02 4.91
CA ILE A 8 -3.15 0.29 3.51
C ILE A 8 -4.66 0.18 3.28
N ALA A 9 -5.24 -0.97 3.67
CA ALA A 9 -6.66 -1.25 3.52
C ALA A 9 -7.50 -0.41 4.48
N ALA A 10 -7.05 -0.21 5.72
CA ALA A 10 -7.73 0.64 6.69
C ALA A 10 -7.89 2.08 6.18
N ASN A 11 -6.82 2.69 5.66
CA ASN A 11 -6.89 4.04 5.10
C ASN A 11 -7.75 4.10 3.81
N ILE A 12 -7.78 3.05 2.99
CA ILE A 12 -8.71 3.00 1.85
C ILE A 12 -10.15 3.02 2.37
N ALA A 13 -10.50 2.14 3.30
CA ALA A 13 -11.84 2.06 3.87
C ALA A 13 -12.25 3.37 4.55
N GLU A 14 -11.36 4.00 5.31
CA GLU A 14 -11.62 5.29 5.95
C GLU A 14 -11.82 6.40 4.92
N GLY A 15 -11.02 6.42 3.86
CA GLY A 15 -11.20 7.34 2.73
C GLY A 15 -12.54 7.16 2.05
N TYR A 16 -13.03 5.93 1.85
CA TYR A 16 -14.38 5.67 1.31
C TYR A 16 -15.49 6.27 2.19
N GLY A 17 -15.29 6.31 3.51
CA GLY A 17 -16.24 6.89 4.45
C GLY A 17 -16.29 8.42 4.46
N ARG A 18 -15.38 9.12 3.76
CA ARG A 18 -15.34 10.59 3.78
C ARG A 18 -16.31 11.23 2.78
N TYR A 19 -16.94 12.33 3.20
CA TYR A 19 -17.96 13.02 2.41
C TYR A 19 -17.37 13.71 1.17
N THR A 20 -16.34 14.55 1.34
CA THR A 20 -15.78 15.33 0.23
C THR A 20 -14.65 14.59 -0.48
N PRO A 21 -14.50 14.72 -1.81
CA PRO A 21 -13.44 14.03 -2.53
C PRO A 21 -12.02 14.42 -2.08
N SER A 22 -11.82 15.67 -1.64
CA SER A 22 -10.55 16.15 -1.09
C SER A 22 -10.15 15.42 0.19
N ASP A 23 -11.11 15.15 1.09
CA ASP A 23 -10.86 14.41 2.33
C ASP A 23 -10.61 12.91 2.02
N ARG A 24 -11.37 12.29 1.10
CA ARG A 24 -11.10 10.90 0.65
C ARG A 24 -9.66 10.75 0.14
N LYS A 25 -9.23 11.70 -0.71
CA LYS A 25 -7.91 11.68 -1.34
C LYS A 25 -6.78 11.75 -0.30
N LYS A 26 -6.98 12.49 0.81
CA LYS A 26 -6.01 12.56 1.90
C LYS A 26 -5.75 11.18 2.51
N PHE A 27 -6.80 10.41 2.79
CA PHE A 27 -6.67 9.04 3.29
C PHE A 27 -6.02 8.10 2.28
N TYR A 28 -6.36 8.20 0.99
CA TYR A 28 -5.73 7.36 -0.03
C TYR A 28 -4.22 7.68 -0.19
N LEU A 29 -3.81 8.93 0.05
CA LEU A 29 -2.38 9.28 0.13
C LEU A 29 -1.71 8.66 1.36
N TYR A 30 -2.39 8.51 2.49
CA TYR A 30 -1.90 7.76 3.65
C TYR A 30 -1.76 6.25 3.37
N SER A 31 -2.69 5.66 2.60
CA SER A 31 -2.53 4.29 2.08
C SER A 31 -1.26 4.14 1.25
N ARG A 32 -0.96 5.11 0.38
CA ARG A 32 0.28 5.13 -0.41
C ARG A 32 1.54 5.24 0.47
N GLY A 33 1.50 6.05 1.52
CA GLY A 33 2.59 6.09 2.52
C GLY A 33 2.82 4.74 3.20
N SER A 34 1.73 4.12 3.68
CA SER A 34 1.76 2.78 4.30
C SER A 34 2.27 1.69 3.34
N PHE A 35 1.95 1.81 2.05
CA PHE A 35 2.45 0.93 1.00
C PHE A 35 3.97 1.06 0.79
N GLU A 36 4.52 2.27 0.77
CA GLU A 36 5.97 2.48 0.68
C GLU A 36 6.73 1.98 1.93
N GLU A 37 6.16 2.16 3.13
CA GLU A 37 6.71 1.54 4.34
C GLU A 37 6.75 0.01 4.23
N THR A 38 5.66 -0.60 3.75
CA THR A 38 5.58 -2.05 3.55
C THR A 38 6.62 -2.55 2.56
N LYS A 39 6.85 -1.83 1.45
CA LYS A 39 7.94 -2.11 0.50
C LYS A 39 9.32 -2.05 1.15
N SER A 40 9.56 -1.03 1.97
CA SER A 40 10.83 -0.90 2.70
C SER A 40 11.08 -2.09 3.63
N TRP A 41 10.06 -2.53 4.37
CA TRP A 41 10.14 -3.71 5.22
C TRP A 41 10.38 -4.99 4.42
N LEU A 42 9.66 -5.19 3.32
CA LEU A 42 9.84 -6.37 2.45
C LEU A 42 11.29 -6.47 1.94
N ARG A 43 11.85 -5.36 1.43
CA ARG A 43 13.25 -5.32 0.98
C ARG A 43 14.23 -5.69 2.10
N LYS A 44 13.98 -5.21 3.33
CA LYS A 44 14.82 -5.56 4.49
C LYS A 44 14.71 -7.05 4.84
N LEU A 45 13.52 -7.63 4.82
CA LEU A 45 13.31 -9.06 5.10
C LEU A 45 14.01 -9.95 4.06
N ILE A 46 13.91 -9.60 2.78
CA ILE A 46 14.59 -10.30 1.69
C ILE A 46 16.11 -10.22 1.87
N ARG A 47 16.65 -9.01 2.11
CA ARG A 47 18.10 -8.83 2.33
C ARG A 47 18.61 -9.61 3.54
N ARG A 48 17.80 -9.75 4.58
CA ARG A 48 18.11 -10.50 5.81
C ARG A 48 17.82 -12.00 5.69
N LYS A 49 17.38 -12.47 4.51
CA LYS A 49 17.01 -13.87 4.26
C LYS A 49 15.98 -14.43 5.26
N VAL A 50 15.05 -13.57 5.71
CA VAL A 50 13.97 -13.98 6.63
C VAL A 50 12.85 -14.71 5.89
N LEU A 51 12.69 -14.43 4.59
CA LEU A 51 11.69 -15.05 3.73
C LEU A 51 12.35 -16.14 2.87
N SER A 52 11.59 -17.21 2.59
CA SER A 52 11.95 -18.13 1.51
C SER A 52 11.98 -17.41 0.16
N GLU A 53 12.71 -17.96 -0.81
CA GLU A 53 12.77 -17.40 -2.16
C GLU A 53 11.40 -17.40 -2.85
N SER A 54 10.57 -18.42 -2.60
CA SER A 54 9.20 -18.49 -3.09
C SER A 54 8.37 -17.31 -2.58
N ASN A 55 8.36 -17.06 -1.27
CA ASN A 55 7.59 -15.99 -0.65
C ASN A 55 8.13 -14.61 -1.07
N ALA A 56 9.45 -14.46 -1.15
CA ALA A 56 10.08 -13.23 -1.62
C ALA A 56 9.67 -12.90 -3.07
N THR A 57 9.57 -13.90 -3.93
CA THR A 57 9.14 -13.75 -5.32
C THR A 57 7.65 -13.39 -5.42
N GLU A 58 6.80 -14.12 -4.69
CA GLU A 58 5.37 -13.86 -4.62
C GLU A 58 5.07 -12.43 -4.15
N TYR A 59 5.65 -12.03 -3.01
CA TYR A 59 5.39 -10.70 -2.43
C TYR A 59 5.92 -9.55 -3.30
N LYS A 60 7.04 -9.75 -4.00
CA LYS A 60 7.51 -8.77 -5.00
C LYS A 60 6.49 -8.58 -6.12
N ALA A 61 5.98 -9.67 -6.69
CA ALA A 61 4.98 -9.61 -7.75
C ALA A 61 3.69 -8.91 -7.29
N ILE A 62 3.24 -9.17 -6.05
CA ILE A 62 2.08 -8.48 -5.46
C ILE A 62 2.34 -6.97 -5.37
N VAL A 63 3.47 -6.57 -4.81
CA VAL A 63 3.85 -5.16 -4.67
C VAL A 63 3.94 -4.46 -6.03
N GLU A 64 4.60 -5.07 -7.01
CA GLU A 64 4.77 -4.51 -8.36
C GLU A 64 3.42 -4.30 -9.06
N LYS A 65 2.46 -5.23 -8.85
CA LYS A 65 1.10 -5.12 -9.38
C LYS A 65 0.26 -4.06 -8.65
N LEU A 66 0.39 -3.95 -7.32
CA LEU A 66 -0.46 -3.07 -6.51
C LEU A 66 -0.06 -1.59 -6.61
N GLY A 67 1.24 -1.27 -6.73
CA GLY A 67 1.71 0.11 -6.76
C GLY A 67 1.05 0.97 -7.84
N PRO A 68 1.08 0.56 -9.12
CA PRO A 68 0.40 1.29 -10.20
C PRO A 68 -1.11 1.38 -10.01
N LYS A 69 -1.75 0.33 -9.49
CA LYS A 69 -3.21 0.30 -9.24
C LYS A 69 -3.62 1.30 -8.16
N LEU A 70 -2.87 1.36 -7.06
CA LEU A 70 -3.10 2.32 -5.98
C LEU A 70 -2.94 3.76 -6.50
N ASN A 71 -1.90 4.03 -7.30
CA ASN A 71 -1.71 5.34 -7.90
C ASN A 71 -2.83 5.71 -8.87
N ALA A 72 -3.26 4.78 -9.73
CA ALA A 72 -4.37 4.99 -10.65
C ALA A 72 -5.68 5.30 -9.90
N PHE A 73 -5.96 4.56 -8.82
CA PHE A 73 -7.12 4.79 -7.95
C PHE A 73 -7.11 6.17 -7.27
N ILE A 74 -5.96 6.57 -6.72
CA ILE A 74 -5.78 7.91 -6.14
C ILE A 74 -6.04 9.00 -7.19
N ASN A 75 -5.52 8.81 -8.40
CA ASN A 75 -5.67 9.77 -9.49
C ASN A 75 -7.10 9.82 -10.05
N SER A 76 -7.84 8.71 -10.04
CA SER A 76 -9.24 8.68 -10.45
C SER A 76 -10.20 9.31 -9.43
N THR A 77 -9.74 9.50 -8.19
CA THR A 77 -10.51 10.22 -7.16
C THR A 77 -10.43 11.71 -7.46
N LYS A 78 -11.31 12.18 -8.36
CA LYS A 78 -11.41 13.58 -8.77
C LYS A 78 -11.91 14.45 -7.61
N ALA A 79 -11.34 15.66 -7.51
CA ALA A 79 -12.00 16.80 -6.88
C ALA A 79 -13.18 17.23 -7.75
#